data_AF-A0A2V8GLV3-F1
#
_entry.id   AF-A0A2V8GLV3-F1
#
_cell.length_a   1.000
_cell.length_b   1.000
_cell.length_c   1.000
_cell.angle_alpha   90.00
_cell.angle_beta   90.00
_cell.angle_gamma   90.00
#
_symmetry.space_group_name_H-M   'P 1'
#
loop_
_entity.id
_entity.type
_entity.pdbx_description
1 polymer ?
#
loop_
_entity_poly.entity_id
_entity_poly.type
_entity_poly.pdbx_seq_one_letter_code
_entity_poly.pdbx_strand_id
1 'polypeptide(L)'
;MQDLEVGTEQFTDEDRLYSGSRFRDVVDALMANRYQKVWGREGEPPLPQQETTIKTVFGSLFSRGKPPRFERASERTLDSGADLRWGPDRRGFTRLLHPTGVGLIGRWEITEDTPYTGYFARGSNALVVARYSSGAGGNLRGRIRSMALVGKLFPTTESDHATPLRTANFITQEDIGGTRTEYINDAVLRNAPDVTVFRRGPAGTLLIKVASVFSRVDQEPTIRQVYPIAELGKPPGQPTRAPAFMQLLVAPGQSRIAGADLDVRDEVMAHIFDKGDPVPKRALTFTIEVTDEGNTSGAPFRVRRTFQRWRRIGTMVFDNAAISYNGDHVIHFTHPTWREDRNDPATATRIDGTKVR
;
A
#
# COMPACT_ATOMS: atom_id res chain seq x y z
N MET A 1 -17.81 -14.15 23.67
CA MET A 1 -16.44 -13.69 23.39
C MET A 1 -16.52 -12.17 23.35
N GLN A 2 -15.94 -11.48 24.34
CA GLN A 2 -15.97 -10.02 24.40
C GLN A 2 -15.39 -9.45 23.11
N ASP A 3 -16.13 -8.56 22.46
CA ASP A 3 -15.60 -7.69 21.41
C ASP A 3 -14.47 -6.88 22.04
N LEU A 4 -13.23 -7.36 21.91
CA LEU A 4 -12.06 -6.52 22.06
C LEU A 4 -12.17 -5.49 20.93
N GLU A 5 -12.70 -4.31 21.24
CA GLU A 5 -12.58 -3.12 20.38
C GLU A 5 -11.09 -2.97 20.01
N VAL A 6 -10.76 -3.34 18.78
CA VAL A 6 -9.39 -3.27 18.27
C VAL A 6 -9.15 -1.84 17.79
N GLY A 7 -8.50 -1.02 18.61
CA GLY A 7 -7.86 0.25 18.22
C GLY A 7 -8.77 1.35 17.65
N THR A 8 -8.45 2.61 17.94
CA THR A 8 -9.21 3.74 17.36
C THR A 8 -8.95 3.87 15.86
N GLU A 9 -9.94 3.53 15.04
CA GLU A 9 -9.90 3.72 13.57
C GLU A 9 -10.06 5.18 13.12
N GLN A 10 -10.26 6.09 14.08
CA GLN A 10 -10.47 7.51 13.87
C GLN A 10 -9.17 8.25 13.60
N PHE A 11 -9.27 9.33 12.86
CA PHE A 11 -8.26 10.39 12.88
C PHE A 11 -8.21 11.03 14.28
N THR A 12 -7.00 11.22 14.81
CA THR A 12 -6.72 11.69 16.17
C THR A 12 -5.73 12.86 16.17
N ASP A 13 -5.54 13.52 17.31
CA ASP A 13 -4.56 14.62 17.42
C ASP A 13 -3.10 14.17 17.20
N GLU A 14 -2.76 12.91 17.53
CA GLU A 14 -1.45 12.32 17.21
C GLU A 14 -1.17 12.38 15.70
N ASP A 15 -2.20 12.19 14.89
CA ASP A 15 -2.09 12.22 13.43
C ASP A 15 -1.91 13.63 12.88
N ARG A 16 -2.53 14.63 13.53
CA ARG A 16 -2.42 16.05 13.17
C ARG A 16 -1.01 16.59 13.43
N LEU A 17 -0.36 16.11 14.49
CA LEU A 17 0.95 16.58 14.94
C LEU A 17 2.13 15.88 14.25
N TYR A 18 1.86 14.96 13.32
CA TYR A 18 2.90 14.21 12.64
C TYR A 18 3.87 15.13 11.88
N SER A 19 5.16 15.00 12.19
CA SER A 19 6.26 15.79 11.61
C SER A 19 7.24 14.97 10.77
N GLY A 20 7.06 13.65 10.70
CA GLY A 20 8.01 12.71 10.11
C GLY A 20 8.23 11.51 11.03
N SER A 21 8.92 10.48 10.54
CA SER A 21 9.48 9.41 11.38
C SER A 21 10.94 9.16 11.01
N ARG A 22 11.72 8.59 11.93
CA ARG A 22 13.00 8.00 11.56
C ARG A 22 12.75 6.68 10.86
N PHE A 23 13.57 6.37 9.85
CA PHE A 23 13.48 5.08 9.15
C PHE A 23 13.62 3.90 10.12
N ARG A 24 14.61 3.97 11.01
CA ARG A 24 14.85 2.95 12.05
C ARG A 24 13.63 2.66 12.91
N ASP A 25 12.92 3.68 13.38
CA ASP A 25 11.77 3.48 14.27
C ASP A 25 10.64 2.72 13.56
N VAL A 26 10.43 2.98 12.27
CA VAL A 26 9.43 2.29 11.45
C VAL A 26 9.87 0.85 11.16
N VAL A 27 11.16 0.62 10.89
CA VAL A 27 11.72 -0.72 10.71
C VAL A 27 11.63 -1.54 12.01
N ASP A 28 12.03 -0.97 13.14
CA ASP A 28 11.98 -1.64 14.44
C ASP A 28 10.53 -2.01 14.80
N ALA A 29 9.58 -1.12 14.54
CA ALA A 29 8.16 -1.43 14.69
C ALA A 29 7.70 -2.55 13.75
N LEU A 30 8.11 -2.54 12.48
CA LEU A 30 7.74 -3.57 11.50
C LEU A 30 8.28 -4.95 11.86
N MET A 31 9.52 -5.01 12.37
CA MET A 31 10.21 -6.25 12.74
C MET A 31 9.80 -6.79 14.12
N ALA A 32 9.15 -5.97 14.94
CA ALA A 32 8.55 -6.38 16.20
C ALA A 32 7.24 -7.17 15.99
N ASN A 33 6.86 -7.97 16.99
CA ASN A 33 5.60 -8.73 17.01
C ASN A 33 5.36 -9.59 15.75
N ARG A 34 6.42 -10.26 15.26
CA ARG A 34 6.30 -11.25 14.18
C ARG A 34 5.40 -12.40 14.61
N TYR A 35 4.51 -12.85 13.73
CA TYR A 35 3.61 -13.96 14.03
C TYR A 35 4.36 -15.29 14.17
N GLN A 36 5.49 -15.41 13.47
CA GLN A 36 6.43 -16.51 13.61
C GLN A 36 7.80 -15.93 13.98
N LYS A 37 8.51 -16.55 14.93
CA LYS A 37 9.83 -16.06 15.37
C LYS A 37 10.86 -16.24 14.26
N VAL A 38 10.81 -17.38 13.57
CA VAL A 38 11.52 -17.65 12.32
C VAL A 38 10.51 -18.16 11.30
N TRP A 39 10.37 -17.46 10.18
CA TRP A 39 9.37 -17.82 9.18
C TRP A 39 9.52 -19.27 8.69
N GLY A 40 8.44 -20.03 8.80
CA GLY A 40 8.30 -21.38 8.29
C GLY A 40 9.13 -22.45 9.00
N ARG A 41 9.74 -22.15 10.15
CA ARG A 41 10.42 -23.15 10.98
C ARG A 41 9.41 -24.15 11.55
N GLU A 42 9.83 -25.39 11.72
CA GLU A 42 9.02 -26.42 12.38
C GLU A 42 8.58 -25.97 13.79
N GLY A 43 7.31 -26.17 14.11
CA GLY A 43 6.70 -25.78 15.38
C GLY A 43 6.19 -24.34 15.46
N GLU A 44 6.44 -23.51 14.44
CA GLU A 44 5.87 -22.15 14.37
C GLU A 44 4.35 -22.21 14.11
N PRO A 45 3.56 -21.28 14.70
CA PRO A 45 2.13 -21.26 14.52
C PRO A 45 1.74 -20.92 13.08
N PRO A 46 0.56 -21.35 12.59
CA PRO A 46 0.08 -20.94 11.28
C PRO A 46 -0.11 -19.42 11.22
N LEU A 47 0.14 -18.84 10.04
CA LEU A 47 -0.10 -17.42 9.82
C LEU A 47 -1.59 -17.09 9.97
N PRO A 48 -1.95 -15.99 10.64
CA PRO A 48 -3.35 -15.63 10.84
C PRO A 48 -4.03 -15.35 9.50
N GLN A 49 -5.28 -15.78 9.37
CA GLN A 49 -6.13 -15.46 8.23
C GLN A 49 -7.21 -14.50 8.73
N GLN A 50 -7.41 -13.38 8.03
CA GLN A 50 -8.45 -12.40 8.35
C GLN A 50 -9.43 -12.29 7.20
N GLU A 51 -10.70 -12.62 7.47
CA GLU A 51 -11.74 -12.55 6.46
C GLU A 51 -12.31 -11.13 6.35
N THR A 52 -12.43 -10.64 5.12
CA THR A 52 -13.06 -9.36 4.82
C THR A 52 -14.51 -9.59 4.41
N THR A 53 -15.46 -9.19 5.26
CA THR A 53 -16.91 -9.30 5.05
C THR A 53 -17.58 -7.95 5.24
N ILE A 54 -18.85 -7.83 4.83
CA ILE A 54 -19.64 -6.61 5.09
C ILE A 54 -19.67 -6.28 6.59
N LYS A 55 -19.79 -7.31 7.45
CA LYS A 55 -19.82 -7.14 8.91
C LYS A 55 -18.48 -6.64 9.44
N THR A 56 -17.35 -7.21 9.00
CA THR A 56 -16.03 -6.80 9.50
C THR A 56 -15.66 -5.39 9.02
N VAL A 57 -16.07 -5.01 7.81
CA VAL A 57 -15.78 -3.68 7.23
C VAL A 57 -16.69 -2.58 7.77
N PHE A 58 -18.00 -2.80 7.85
CA PHE A 58 -18.96 -1.74 8.20
C PHE A 58 -19.43 -1.77 9.66
N GLY A 59 -19.10 -2.84 10.41
CA GLY A 59 -19.60 -3.04 11.77
C GLY A 59 -21.07 -3.45 11.82
N SER A 60 -21.66 -3.39 13.02
CA SER A 60 -23.07 -3.71 13.25
C SER A 60 -24.01 -2.59 12.77
N LEU A 61 -25.16 -2.97 12.19
CA LEU A 61 -26.19 -2.04 11.67
C LEU A 61 -26.77 -1.09 12.73
N PHE A 62 -26.58 -1.38 14.03
CA PHE A 62 -27.23 -0.67 15.14
C PHE A 62 -26.44 0.52 15.71
N SER A 63 -25.43 1.02 15.00
CA SER A 63 -24.59 2.13 15.45
C SER A 63 -25.28 3.51 15.23
N ARG A 64 -26.31 3.84 16.02
CA ARG A 64 -26.99 5.15 15.93
C ARG A 64 -26.05 6.30 16.32
N GLY A 65 -25.95 7.33 15.47
CA GLY A 65 -25.35 8.63 15.80
C GLY A 65 -23.84 8.81 15.58
N LYS A 66 -23.11 7.81 15.07
CA LYS A 66 -21.68 7.94 14.69
C LYS A 66 -21.50 7.67 13.20
N PRO A 67 -20.56 8.33 12.50
CA PRO A 67 -20.25 7.98 11.12
C PRO A 67 -19.86 6.50 11.02
N PRO A 68 -20.32 5.78 9.98
CA PRO A 68 -20.04 4.37 9.77
C PRO A 68 -18.55 4.06 9.91
N ARG A 69 -18.22 2.91 10.51
CA ARG A 69 -16.84 2.43 10.76
C ARG A 69 -15.88 2.71 9.59
N PHE A 70 -16.32 2.33 8.39
CA PHE A 70 -15.53 2.47 7.17
C PHE A 70 -15.30 3.93 6.74
N GLU A 71 -16.23 4.85 7.01
CA GLU A 71 -16.08 6.27 6.69
C GLU A 71 -14.96 6.90 7.52
N ARG A 72 -14.95 6.63 8.83
CA ARG A 72 -13.86 7.06 9.73
C ARG A 72 -12.50 6.51 9.32
N ALA A 73 -12.46 5.23 8.95
CA ALA A 73 -11.24 4.61 8.44
C ALA A 73 -10.77 5.22 7.10
N SER A 74 -11.70 5.71 6.28
CA SER A 74 -11.42 6.36 4.99
C SER A 74 -10.85 7.76 5.20
N GLU A 75 -11.48 8.57 6.05
CA GLU A 75 -10.97 9.89 6.48
C GLU A 75 -9.56 9.76 7.04
N ARG A 76 -9.38 8.84 7.99
CA ARG A 76 -8.07 8.50 8.58
C ARG A 76 -7.02 8.22 7.50
N THR A 77 -7.37 7.44 6.49
CA THR A 77 -6.43 7.03 5.43
C THR A 77 -6.00 8.20 4.55
N LEU A 78 -6.84 9.23 4.38
CA LEU A 78 -6.52 10.42 3.59
C LEU A 78 -5.83 11.51 4.41
N ASP A 79 -6.20 11.65 5.68
CA ASP A 79 -5.81 12.80 6.50
C ASP A 79 -4.62 12.52 7.42
N SER A 80 -4.39 11.26 7.79
CA SER A 80 -3.32 10.89 8.73
C SER A 80 -1.97 10.83 8.05
N GLY A 81 -1.10 11.80 8.32
CA GLY A 81 0.31 11.76 7.88
C GLY A 81 1.16 10.69 8.57
N ALA A 82 0.72 10.18 9.74
CA ALA A 82 1.48 9.23 10.56
C ALA A 82 1.95 7.97 9.80
N ASP A 83 3.20 7.55 10.07
CA ASP A 83 3.77 6.31 9.52
C ASP A 83 3.48 5.09 10.39
N LEU A 84 3.39 5.28 11.69
CA LEU A 84 3.01 4.29 12.68
C LEU A 84 1.81 4.82 13.45
N ARG A 85 0.80 3.98 13.60
CA ARG A 85 -0.41 4.31 14.34
C ARG A 85 -0.63 3.29 15.41
N TRP A 86 -0.31 3.67 16.64
CA TRP A 86 -0.48 2.82 17.81
C TRP A 86 -1.84 3.00 18.47
N GLY A 87 -2.45 4.18 18.34
CA GLY A 87 -3.68 4.50 19.05
C GLY A 87 -3.47 4.61 20.56
N PRO A 88 -4.49 5.05 21.31
CA PRO A 88 -4.38 5.29 22.74
C PRO A 88 -4.14 4.00 23.54
N ASP A 89 -4.58 2.84 23.03
CA ASP A 89 -4.39 1.53 23.64
C ASP A 89 -3.07 0.85 23.23
N ARG A 90 -2.30 1.48 22.34
CA ARG A 90 -1.06 0.96 21.75
C ARG A 90 -1.21 -0.37 21.00
N ARG A 91 -2.42 -0.71 20.54
CA ARG A 91 -2.69 -1.94 19.77
C ARG A 91 -2.80 -1.68 18.27
N GLY A 92 -2.83 -0.43 17.87
CA GLY A 92 -2.90 0.00 16.49
C GLY A 92 -4.33 0.19 16.00
N PHE A 93 -4.63 -0.26 14.78
CA PHE A 93 -5.93 -0.14 14.15
C PHE A 93 -6.30 -1.42 13.38
N THR A 94 -7.59 -1.58 13.08
CA THR A 94 -8.03 -2.65 12.18
C THR A 94 -7.94 -2.19 10.73
N ARG A 95 -7.20 -2.94 9.92
CA ARG A 95 -7.16 -2.72 8.49
C ARG A 95 -8.35 -3.42 7.82
N LEU A 96 -9.32 -2.63 7.38
CA LEU A 96 -10.59 -3.14 6.85
C LEU A 96 -10.45 -3.76 5.45
N LEU A 97 -9.44 -3.37 4.67
CA LEU A 97 -9.17 -3.90 3.33
C LEU A 97 -7.70 -4.30 3.23
N HIS A 98 -7.41 -5.43 2.59
CA HIS A 98 -6.07 -6.04 2.55
C HIS A 98 -5.51 -6.29 3.97
N PRO A 99 -6.26 -6.98 4.86
CA PRO A 99 -5.95 -7.07 6.28
C PRO A 99 -4.62 -7.78 6.58
N THR A 100 -4.18 -8.69 5.70
CA THR A 100 -2.95 -9.47 5.86
C THR A 100 -1.92 -9.17 4.77
N GLY A 101 -0.65 -9.14 5.14
CA GLY A 101 0.43 -8.87 4.21
C GLY A 101 1.81 -9.14 4.77
N VAL A 102 2.83 -8.78 4.00
CA VAL A 102 4.25 -8.85 4.35
C VAL A 102 4.81 -7.44 4.36
N GLY A 103 5.40 -7.03 5.47
CA GLY A 103 6.21 -5.84 5.54
C GLY A 103 7.54 -6.06 4.82
N LEU A 104 7.94 -5.12 3.98
CA LEU A 104 9.15 -5.17 3.17
C LEU A 104 10.04 -3.96 3.50
N ILE A 105 11.35 -4.18 3.53
CA ILE A 105 12.36 -3.17 3.82
C ILE A 105 13.36 -3.21 2.67
N GLY A 106 13.74 -2.04 2.16
CA GLY A 106 14.59 -2.00 0.99
C GLY A 106 15.00 -0.60 0.54
N ARG A 107 15.31 -0.49 -0.75
CA ARG A 107 15.77 0.73 -1.41
C ARG A 107 14.98 1.03 -2.68
N TRP A 108 14.75 2.32 -2.91
CA TRP A 108 14.22 2.90 -4.14
C TRP A 108 15.36 3.62 -4.87
N GLU A 109 15.50 3.36 -6.16
CA GLU A 109 16.54 3.97 -7.00
C GLU A 109 15.99 4.32 -8.38
N ILE A 110 16.22 5.56 -8.83
CA ILE A 110 15.95 6.00 -10.21
C ILE A 110 17.28 6.20 -10.94
N THR A 111 17.49 5.44 -12.01
CA THR A 111 18.75 5.43 -12.77
C THR A 111 18.65 6.17 -14.10
N GLU A 112 17.44 6.28 -14.64
CA GLU A 112 17.19 6.84 -15.98
C GLU A 112 16.94 8.34 -15.94
N ASP A 113 17.34 9.04 -17.01
CA ASP A 113 17.02 10.46 -17.20
C ASP A 113 15.52 10.65 -17.37
N THR A 114 14.83 11.14 -16.35
CA THR A 114 13.41 11.45 -16.43
C THR A 114 13.19 12.95 -16.44
N PRO A 115 12.09 13.41 -17.04
CA PRO A 115 11.71 14.81 -16.97
C PRO A 115 10.80 15.10 -15.75
N TYR A 116 10.66 14.14 -14.82
CA TYR A 116 9.88 14.26 -13.60
C TYR A 116 10.74 14.82 -12.45
N THR A 117 10.10 15.35 -11.42
CA THR A 117 10.80 15.99 -10.28
C THR A 117 10.88 15.09 -9.06
N GLY A 118 11.54 15.57 -8.00
CA GLY A 118 11.64 14.86 -6.71
C GLY A 118 12.25 13.48 -6.87
N TYR A 119 11.68 12.49 -6.19
CA TYR A 119 12.20 11.11 -6.18
C TYR A 119 11.89 10.31 -7.45
N PHE A 120 11.36 10.97 -8.50
CA PHE A 120 11.35 10.45 -9.86
C PHE A 120 12.49 10.98 -10.74
N ALA A 121 13.28 11.94 -10.27
CA ALA A 121 14.44 12.44 -11.00
C ALA A 121 15.60 11.42 -10.97
N ARG A 122 16.44 11.42 -12.01
CA ARG A 122 17.64 10.56 -12.07
C ARG A 122 18.54 10.76 -10.85
N GLY A 123 19.10 9.67 -10.35
CA GLY A 123 19.99 9.66 -9.19
C GLY A 123 19.26 9.70 -7.85
N SER A 124 17.93 9.76 -7.84
CA SER A 124 17.15 9.72 -6.61
C SER A 124 17.27 8.36 -5.92
N ASN A 125 17.67 8.38 -4.66
CA ASN A 125 17.88 7.21 -3.82
C ASN A 125 17.19 7.40 -2.46
N ALA A 126 16.34 6.45 -2.08
CA ALA A 126 15.59 6.45 -0.82
C ALA A 126 15.63 5.07 -0.16
N LEU A 127 15.60 5.04 1.17
CA LEU A 127 15.15 3.88 1.90
C LEU A 127 13.63 3.76 1.78
N VAL A 128 13.13 2.53 1.65
CA VAL A 128 11.70 2.26 1.51
C VAL A 128 11.24 1.25 2.56
N VAL A 129 10.09 1.55 3.16
CA VAL A 129 9.28 0.56 3.85
C VAL A 129 8.01 0.36 3.04
N ALA A 130 7.68 -0.90 2.74
CA ALA A 130 6.52 -1.25 1.95
C ALA A 130 5.73 -2.39 2.58
N ARG A 131 4.55 -2.65 2.03
CA ARG A 131 3.70 -3.78 2.41
C ARG A 131 3.12 -4.41 1.15
N TYR A 132 3.47 -5.67 0.92
CA TYR A 132 2.85 -6.50 -0.10
C TYR A 132 1.66 -7.25 0.51
N SER A 133 0.51 -7.20 -0.12
CA SER A 133 -0.72 -7.74 0.47
C SER A 133 -1.68 -8.28 -0.56
N SER A 134 -2.62 -9.10 -0.09
CA SER A 134 -3.75 -9.55 -0.89
C SER A 134 -5.07 -9.17 -0.20
N GLY A 135 -6.00 -8.66 -0.99
CA GLY A 135 -7.42 -8.59 -0.66
C GLY A 135 -8.21 -9.47 -1.62
N ALA A 136 -9.52 -9.66 -1.39
CA ALA A 136 -10.37 -10.58 -2.18
C ALA A 136 -9.99 -12.06 -2.05
N GLY A 137 -10.95 -12.94 -1.80
CA GLY A 137 -10.77 -14.39 -2.02
C GLY A 137 -9.72 -15.10 -1.15
N GLY A 138 -9.03 -14.38 -0.25
CA GLY A 138 -8.00 -14.90 0.65
C GLY A 138 -6.58 -14.71 0.13
N ASN A 139 -5.61 -15.38 0.76
CA ASN A 139 -4.19 -15.23 0.46
C ASN A 139 -3.65 -16.28 -0.53
N LEU A 140 -4.41 -17.35 -0.80
CA LEU A 140 -3.92 -18.54 -1.51
C LEU A 140 -3.87 -18.35 -3.03
N ARG A 141 -2.82 -18.89 -3.64
CA ARG A 141 -2.65 -19.04 -5.10
C ARG A 141 -3.87 -19.67 -5.77
N GLY A 142 -4.11 -19.33 -7.04
CA GLY A 142 -5.24 -19.83 -7.83
C GLY A 142 -6.61 -19.21 -7.49
N ARG A 143 -6.72 -18.41 -6.42
CA ARG A 143 -7.92 -17.65 -6.08
C ARG A 143 -7.96 -16.31 -6.83
N ILE A 144 -9.15 -15.73 -6.93
CA ILE A 144 -9.30 -14.33 -7.36
C ILE A 144 -8.81 -13.45 -6.22
N ARG A 145 -7.66 -12.81 -6.45
CA ARG A 145 -6.94 -12.00 -5.48
C ARG A 145 -6.74 -10.61 -6.03
N SER A 146 -6.76 -9.65 -5.14
CA SER A 146 -6.41 -8.27 -5.41
C SER A 146 -5.07 -8.02 -4.75
N MET A 147 -3.98 -8.19 -5.51
CA MET A 147 -2.64 -7.95 -4.99
C MET A 147 -2.33 -6.46 -4.98
N ALA A 148 -1.66 -6.01 -3.93
CA ALA A 148 -1.25 -4.62 -3.78
C ALA A 148 0.14 -4.52 -3.14
N LEU A 149 0.93 -3.57 -3.64
CA LEU A 149 2.16 -3.11 -3.02
C LEU A 149 1.99 -1.63 -2.72
N VAL A 150 1.97 -1.33 -1.43
CA VAL A 150 1.96 0.05 -0.92
C VAL A 150 3.29 0.32 -0.27
N GLY A 151 3.81 1.53 -0.39
CA GLY A 151 5.10 1.84 0.18
C GLY A 151 5.28 3.30 0.49
N LYS A 152 6.36 3.57 1.21
CA LYS A 152 6.70 4.86 1.77
C LYS A 152 8.20 5.08 1.65
N LEU A 153 8.57 6.18 0.98
CA LEU A 153 9.94 6.57 0.74
C LEU A 153 10.42 7.50 1.85
N PHE A 154 11.57 7.17 2.42
CA PHE A 154 12.33 8.02 3.33
C PHE A 154 13.45 8.67 2.52
N PRO A 155 13.53 10.01 2.48
CA PRO A 155 14.51 10.74 1.67
C PRO A 155 15.92 10.71 2.29
N THR A 156 16.45 9.50 2.48
CA THR A 156 17.79 9.22 3.02
C THR A 156 18.28 7.88 2.49
N THR A 157 19.59 7.65 2.56
CA THR A 157 20.23 6.34 2.37
C THR A 157 20.83 5.79 3.68
N GLU A 158 20.75 6.56 4.77
CA GLU A 158 21.25 6.23 6.11
C GLU A 158 20.13 5.57 6.93
N SER A 159 20.33 4.31 7.33
CA SER A 159 19.30 3.57 8.07
C SER A 159 19.11 4.09 9.51
N ASP A 160 20.13 4.68 10.09
CA ASP A 160 20.16 5.28 11.43
C ASP A 160 20.03 6.80 11.42
N HIS A 161 19.53 7.38 10.32
CA HIS A 161 19.36 8.82 10.16
C HIS A 161 18.68 9.45 11.39
N ALA A 162 19.37 10.43 11.99
CA ALA A 162 19.10 10.84 13.37
C ALA A 162 17.83 11.68 13.52
N THR A 163 17.31 12.31 12.47
CA THR A 163 16.12 13.18 12.58
C THR A 163 14.92 12.55 11.88
N PRO A 164 13.69 12.80 12.37
CA PRO A 164 12.48 12.39 11.65
C PRO A 164 12.44 12.99 10.24
N LEU A 165 12.04 12.17 9.26
CA LEU A 165 11.94 12.56 7.86
C LEU A 165 10.48 12.62 7.42
N ARG A 166 10.14 13.63 6.61
CA ARG A 166 8.88 13.65 5.86
C ARG A 166 8.97 12.60 4.75
N THR A 167 7.97 11.74 4.69
CA THR A 167 7.94 10.61 3.75
C THR A 167 6.96 10.85 2.61
N ALA A 168 7.11 10.11 1.51
CA ALA A 168 6.14 10.09 0.42
C ALA A 168 5.61 8.67 0.20
N ASN A 169 4.29 8.52 0.11
CA ASN A 169 3.66 7.22 -0.10
C ASN A 169 3.33 6.98 -1.57
N PHE A 170 3.31 5.70 -1.95
CA PHE A 170 2.64 5.22 -3.14
C PHE A 170 1.70 4.07 -2.80
N ILE A 171 0.67 3.93 -3.62
CA ILE A 171 -0.31 2.86 -3.51
C ILE A 171 -0.48 2.26 -4.90
N THR A 172 -0.14 0.99 -5.04
CA THR A 172 -0.32 0.25 -6.29
C THR A 172 -1.08 -1.04 -6.06
N GLN A 173 -1.87 -1.43 -7.06
CA GLN A 173 -2.76 -2.58 -6.98
C GLN A 173 -2.96 -3.16 -8.38
N GLU A 174 -3.29 -4.44 -8.47
CA GLU A 174 -3.46 -5.12 -9.76
C GLU A 174 -4.83 -4.83 -10.40
N ASP A 175 -5.89 -5.30 -9.73
CA ASP A 175 -7.29 -5.04 -10.06
C ASP A 175 -8.06 -4.88 -8.74
N ILE A 176 -8.88 -3.84 -8.61
CA ILE A 176 -9.66 -3.59 -7.37
C ILE A 176 -10.65 -4.73 -7.10
N GLY A 177 -11.29 -5.27 -8.14
CA GLY A 177 -12.10 -6.47 -8.09
C GLY A 177 -11.29 -7.75 -7.93
N GLY A 178 -9.98 -7.69 -8.13
CA GLY A 178 -9.06 -8.82 -8.10
C GLY A 178 -9.00 -9.55 -9.43
N THR A 179 -7.95 -10.32 -9.65
CA THR A 179 -7.72 -11.14 -10.84
C THR A 179 -7.16 -12.50 -10.41
N ARG A 180 -7.09 -13.45 -11.34
CA ARG A 180 -6.44 -14.74 -11.11
C ARG A 180 -4.99 -14.63 -11.59
N THR A 181 -4.10 -14.40 -10.65
CA THR A 181 -2.67 -14.34 -10.88
C THR A 181 -2.02 -15.42 -10.05
N GLU A 182 -1.28 -16.32 -10.69
CA GLU A 182 -0.69 -17.49 -10.05
C GLU A 182 0.55 -17.12 -9.24
N TYR A 183 1.45 -16.33 -9.81
CA TYR A 183 2.70 -15.92 -9.19
C TYR A 183 2.74 -14.41 -8.99
N ILE A 184 3.36 -13.94 -7.92
CA ILE A 184 3.59 -12.50 -7.76
C ILE A 184 4.46 -11.93 -8.90
N ASN A 185 5.26 -12.79 -9.55
CA ASN A 185 6.04 -12.44 -10.74
C ASN A 185 5.17 -11.92 -11.91
N ASP A 186 3.91 -12.35 -11.99
CA ASP A 186 2.98 -11.97 -13.06
C ASP A 186 2.10 -10.77 -12.66
N ALA A 187 2.18 -10.33 -11.40
CA ALA A 187 1.38 -9.24 -10.89
C ALA A 187 1.81 -7.92 -11.55
N VAL A 188 0.84 -7.21 -12.13
CA VAL A 188 1.07 -5.84 -12.61
C VAL A 188 0.42 -4.84 -11.68
N LEU A 189 1.21 -4.26 -10.78
CA LEU A 189 0.71 -3.38 -9.72
C LEU A 189 0.75 -1.94 -10.21
N ARG A 190 -0.41 -1.30 -10.35
CA ARG A 190 -0.54 0.06 -10.89
C ARG A 190 -1.14 1.01 -9.87
N ASN A 191 -0.77 2.29 -9.95
CA ASN A 191 -1.45 3.35 -9.22
C ASN A 191 -2.86 3.65 -9.79
N ALA A 192 -3.14 3.18 -11.00
CA ALA A 192 -4.43 3.20 -11.67
C ALA A 192 -4.84 1.78 -12.12
N PRO A 193 -5.21 0.89 -11.18
CA PRO A 193 -5.59 -0.49 -11.47
C PRO A 193 -6.85 -0.58 -12.34
N ASP A 194 -7.09 -1.74 -12.94
CA ASP A 194 -8.41 -2.05 -13.47
C ASP A 194 -9.43 -2.23 -12.33
N VAL A 195 -10.71 -2.17 -12.67
CA VAL A 195 -11.80 -2.43 -11.73
C VAL A 195 -12.70 -3.51 -12.33
N THR A 196 -12.69 -4.72 -11.75
CA THR A 196 -13.60 -5.79 -12.17
C THR A 196 -14.40 -6.34 -10.99
N VAL A 197 -15.24 -5.51 -10.37
CA VAL A 197 -15.95 -5.84 -9.11
C VAL A 197 -16.74 -7.16 -9.21
N PHE A 198 -17.43 -7.39 -10.33
CA PHE A 198 -18.28 -8.57 -10.53
C PHE A 198 -17.50 -9.88 -10.66
N ARG A 199 -16.17 -9.84 -10.86
CA ARG A 199 -15.34 -11.06 -10.87
C ARG A 199 -15.41 -11.79 -9.52
N ARG A 200 -15.70 -11.09 -8.43
CA ARG A 200 -15.88 -11.65 -7.08
C ARG A 200 -17.24 -12.33 -6.85
N GLY A 201 -18.14 -12.37 -7.83
CA GLY A 201 -19.49 -12.88 -7.65
C GLY A 201 -20.23 -12.13 -6.53
N PRO A 202 -20.93 -12.83 -5.62
CA PRO A 202 -21.67 -12.22 -4.50
C PRO A 202 -20.80 -11.33 -3.58
N ALA A 203 -19.50 -11.65 -3.44
CA ALA A 203 -18.57 -10.85 -2.65
C ALA A 203 -18.25 -9.46 -3.27
N GLY A 204 -18.69 -9.22 -4.52
CA GLY A 204 -18.61 -7.90 -5.16
C GLY A 204 -19.50 -6.84 -4.50
N THR A 205 -20.57 -7.26 -3.80
CA THR A 205 -21.48 -6.34 -3.08
C THR A 205 -20.76 -5.52 -2.00
N LEU A 206 -19.76 -6.11 -1.35
CA LEU A 206 -18.87 -5.43 -0.42
C LEU A 206 -18.17 -4.25 -1.10
N LEU A 207 -17.61 -4.46 -2.30
CA LEU A 207 -16.86 -3.43 -3.02
C LEU A 207 -17.75 -2.29 -3.51
N ILE A 208 -19.00 -2.59 -3.91
CA ILE A 208 -19.97 -1.56 -4.29
C ILE A 208 -20.25 -0.64 -3.10
N LYS A 209 -20.45 -1.21 -1.91
CA LYS A 209 -20.69 -0.43 -0.69
C LYS A 209 -19.44 0.36 -0.27
N VAL A 210 -18.25 -0.24 -0.39
CA VAL A 210 -16.96 0.44 -0.16
C VAL A 210 -16.83 1.65 -1.08
N ALA A 211 -17.05 1.47 -2.38
CA ALA A 211 -16.98 2.56 -3.35
C ALA A 211 -17.99 3.67 -3.03
N SER A 212 -19.23 3.32 -2.70
CA SER A 212 -20.27 4.31 -2.34
C SER A 212 -19.90 5.18 -1.14
N VAL A 213 -19.24 4.61 -0.12
CA VAL A 213 -18.79 5.39 1.05
C VAL A 213 -17.49 6.14 0.75
N PHE A 214 -16.54 5.50 0.08
CA PHE A 214 -15.23 6.12 -0.20
C PHE A 214 -15.36 7.32 -1.14
N SER A 215 -16.26 7.28 -2.13
CA SER A 215 -16.58 8.41 -3.02
C SER A 215 -17.15 9.64 -2.30
N ARG A 216 -17.56 9.53 -1.03
CA ARG A 216 -17.96 10.69 -0.22
C ARG A 216 -16.75 11.45 0.32
N VAL A 217 -15.62 10.77 0.47
CA VAL A 217 -14.39 11.29 1.10
C VAL A 217 -13.31 11.60 0.05
N ASP A 218 -13.26 10.85 -1.04
CA ASP A 218 -12.31 10.99 -2.16
C ASP A 218 -13.04 11.18 -3.49
N GLN A 219 -12.49 12.04 -4.37
CA GLN A 219 -13.09 12.37 -5.66
C GLN A 219 -12.84 11.26 -6.69
N GLU A 220 -11.63 10.71 -6.75
CA GLU A 220 -11.29 9.63 -7.68
C GLU A 220 -10.83 8.39 -6.91
N PRO A 221 -11.78 7.51 -6.55
CA PRO A 221 -11.54 6.42 -5.61
C PRO A 221 -10.68 5.29 -6.19
N THR A 222 -10.47 5.26 -7.51
CA THR A 222 -9.83 4.14 -8.22
C THR A 222 -8.44 4.45 -8.76
N ILE A 223 -7.96 5.68 -8.61
CA ILE A 223 -6.61 6.11 -9.00
C ILE A 223 -5.94 6.77 -7.80
N ARG A 224 -4.64 6.51 -7.60
CA ARG A 224 -3.81 7.18 -6.60
C ARG A 224 -2.71 7.93 -7.31
N GLN A 225 -2.76 9.26 -7.28
CA GLN A 225 -1.71 10.07 -7.89
C GLN A 225 -0.38 9.85 -7.16
N VAL A 226 0.73 9.98 -7.86
CA VAL A 226 2.08 9.77 -7.30
C VAL A 226 2.85 11.08 -7.12
N TYR A 227 2.14 12.23 -7.13
CA TYR A 227 2.76 13.53 -6.89
C TYR A 227 3.53 13.65 -5.57
N PRO A 228 3.19 12.94 -4.46
CA PRO A 228 3.99 13.05 -3.25
C PRO A 228 5.46 12.65 -3.46
N ILE A 229 5.71 11.67 -4.34
CA ILE A 229 7.07 11.26 -4.72
C ILE A 229 7.75 12.35 -5.55
N ALA A 230 7.00 12.99 -6.46
CA ALA A 230 7.52 14.08 -7.29
C ALA A 230 7.83 15.37 -6.51
N GLU A 231 7.27 15.49 -5.30
CA GLU A 231 7.47 16.61 -4.36
C GLU A 231 8.51 16.29 -3.28
N LEU A 232 8.78 15.00 -3.03
CA LEU A 232 9.75 14.58 -2.02
C LEU A 232 11.16 15.10 -2.35
N GLY A 233 11.82 15.72 -1.36
CA GLY A 233 13.19 16.25 -1.50
C GLY A 233 13.38 17.32 -2.58
N LYS A 234 12.29 17.81 -3.19
CA LYS A 234 12.33 18.80 -4.27
C LYS A 234 12.74 20.17 -3.70
N PRO A 235 13.69 20.90 -4.32
CA PRO A 235 14.03 22.26 -3.93
C PRO A 235 12.82 23.21 -3.87
N PRO A 236 12.81 24.18 -2.93
CA PRO A 236 11.79 25.23 -2.90
C PRO A 236 11.68 25.96 -4.24
N GLY A 237 10.46 26.20 -4.71
CA GLY A 237 10.19 26.94 -5.95
C GLY A 237 10.32 26.14 -7.24
N GLN A 238 10.89 24.93 -7.24
CA GLN A 238 10.84 24.06 -8.42
C GLN A 238 9.39 23.61 -8.68
N PRO A 239 8.82 23.73 -9.89
CA PRO A 239 7.49 23.21 -10.20
C PRO A 239 7.39 21.69 -10.01
N THR A 240 6.24 21.16 -9.60
CA THR A 240 6.03 19.70 -9.52
C THR A 240 5.82 19.14 -10.91
N ARG A 241 6.47 18.00 -11.23
CA ARG A 241 6.15 17.21 -12.41
C ARG A 241 6.10 15.73 -12.06
N ALA A 242 4.89 15.23 -11.82
CA ALA A 242 4.61 13.84 -11.51
C ALA A 242 4.19 13.06 -12.75
N PRO A 243 4.60 11.78 -12.91
CA PRO A 243 3.98 10.91 -13.92
C PRO A 243 2.50 10.71 -13.60
N ALA A 244 1.66 10.60 -14.63
CA ALA A 244 0.25 10.27 -14.43
C ALA A 244 0.07 8.84 -13.91
N PHE A 245 0.84 7.91 -14.47
CA PHE A 245 0.75 6.49 -14.16
C PHE A 245 2.11 5.91 -13.81
N MET A 246 2.10 5.03 -12.82
CA MET A 246 3.24 4.25 -12.36
C MET A 246 2.80 2.79 -12.24
N GLN A 247 3.66 1.88 -12.70
CA GLN A 247 3.50 0.46 -12.44
C GLN A 247 4.78 -0.15 -11.84
N LEU A 248 4.56 -1.16 -11.00
CA LEU A 248 5.58 -1.98 -10.38
C LEU A 248 5.38 -3.42 -10.85
N LEU A 249 6.47 -4.00 -11.36
CA LEU A 249 6.54 -5.37 -11.85
C LEU A 249 7.69 -6.05 -11.13
N VAL A 250 7.55 -7.31 -10.74
CA VAL A 250 8.72 -8.08 -10.31
C VAL A 250 9.75 -8.11 -11.44
N ALA A 251 11.02 -7.90 -11.09
CA ALA A 251 12.07 -7.74 -12.08
C ALA A 251 12.22 -8.99 -12.97
N PRO A 252 12.50 -8.81 -14.28
CA PRO A 252 12.79 -9.91 -15.18
C PRO A 252 13.93 -10.79 -14.63
N GLY A 253 13.77 -12.11 -14.74
CA GLY A 253 14.76 -13.08 -14.25
C GLY A 253 14.63 -13.45 -12.77
N GLN A 254 13.78 -12.77 -11.98
CA GLN A 254 13.46 -13.23 -10.63
C GLN A 254 12.82 -14.63 -10.69
N SER A 255 13.38 -15.58 -9.94
CA SER A 255 12.86 -16.95 -9.89
C SER A 255 11.40 -16.99 -9.45
N ARG A 256 10.62 -17.90 -10.02
CA ARG A 256 9.26 -18.20 -9.56
C ARG A 256 9.32 -19.14 -8.36
N ILE A 257 8.55 -18.85 -7.32
CA ILE A 257 8.47 -19.70 -6.14
C ILE A 257 7.50 -20.85 -6.38
N ALA A 258 8.02 -22.07 -6.33
CA ALA A 258 7.26 -23.29 -6.48
C ALA A 258 6.30 -23.53 -5.30
N GLY A 259 5.18 -24.21 -5.58
CA GLY A 259 4.18 -24.59 -4.58
C GLY A 259 2.76 -24.51 -5.13
N ALA A 260 1.94 -25.52 -4.83
CA ALA A 260 0.50 -25.44 -5.04
C ALA A 260 -0.14 -24.67 -3.87
N ASP A 261 -1.21 -23.92 -4.12
CA ASP A 261 -2.01 -23.23 -3.10
C ASP A 261 -1.20 -22.34 -2.12
N LEU A 262 -0.08 -21.79 -2.59
CA LEU A 262 0.83 -21.01 -1.75
C LEU A 262 0.15 -19.74 -1.21
N ASP A 263 0.27 -19.48 0.09
CA ASP A 263 -0.11 -18.20 0.69
C ASP A 263 0.82 -17.11 0.11
N VAL A 264 0.26 -15.99 -0.34
CA VAL A 264 1.04 -14.89 -0.92
C VAL A 264 2.16 -14.41 0.00
N ARG A 265 1.98 -14.54 1.33
CA ARG A 265 2.99 -14.14 2.29
C ARG A 265 4.17 -15.10 2.28
N ASP A 266 3.92 -16.40 2.16
CA ASP A 266 4.97 -17.40 2.00
C ASP A 266 5.71 -17.23 0.68
N GLU A 267 4.98 -16.89 -0.40
CA GLU A 267 5.58 -16.59 -1.71
C GLU A 267 6.53 -15.39 -1.62
N VAL A 268 6.08 -14.27 -1.04
CA VAL A 268 6.89 -13.07 -0.88
C VAL A 268 8.11 -13.33 0.00
N MET A 269 7.94 -14.03 1.13
CA MET A 269 9.07 -14.37 2.01
C MET A 269 10.10 -15.27 1.32
N ALA A 270 9.66 -16.24 0.51
CA ALA A 270 10.55 -17.14 -0.23
C ALA A 270 11.39 -16.44 -1.32
N HIS A 271 10.99 -15.24 -1.75
CA HIS A 271 11.83 -14.41 -2.63
C HIS A 271 13.01 -13.76 -1.91
N ILE A 272 13.06 -13.77 -0.58
CA ILE A 272 14.09 -13.11 0.25
C ILE A 272 14.83 -14.15 1.12
N PHE A 273 14.10 -15.08 1.73
CA PHE A 273 14.61 -16.05 2.71
C PHE A 273 14.48 -17.48 2.23
N ASP A 274 15.30 -18.35 2.81
CA ASP A 274 15.04 -19.79 2.79
C ASP A 274 14.15 -20.15 3.99
N LYS A 275 13.17 -21.03 3.79
CA LYS A 275 12.21 -21.41 4.83
C LYS A 275 12.94 -21.99 6.05
N GLY A 276 12.64 -21.46 7.25
CA GLY A 276 13.29 -21.87 8.50
C GLY A 276 14.64 -21.21 8.78
N ASP A 277 15.14 -20.37 7.88
CA ASP A 277 16.37 -19.59 8.07
C ASP A 277 16.04 -18.09 8.17
N PRO A 278 16.38 -17.40 9.29
CA PRO A 278 16.09 -15.98 9.46
C PRO A 278 17.03 -15.06 8.67
N VAL A 279 18.07 -15.58 8.00
CA VAL A 279 19.05 -14.77 7.26
C VAL A 279 18.58 -14.61 5.81
N PRO A 280 18.43 -13.37 5.29
CA PRO A 280 18.15 -13.14 3.88
C PRO A 280 19.19 -13.81 2.98
N LYS A 281 18.75 -14.47 1.91
CA LYS A 281 19.61 -15.16 0.93
C LYS A 281 19.63 -14.47 -0.43
N ARG A 282 18.67 -13.58 -0.65
CA ARG A 282 18.28 -13.01 -1.94
C ARG A 282 17.43 -11.76 -1.68
N ALA A 283 17.15 -11.01 -2.73
CA ALA A 283 16.29 -9.84 -2.68
C ALA A 283 15.12 -9.98 -3.64
N LEU A 284 13.96 -9.44 -3.25
CA LEU A 284 12.81 -9.27 -4.12
C LEU A 284 12.93 -7.91 -4.81
N THR A 285 13.09 -7.91 -6.13
CA THR A 285 13.27 -6.69 -6.91
C THR A 285 12.04 -6.39 -7.75
N PHE A 286 11.61 -5.13 -7.78
CA PHE A 286 10.62 -4.60 -8.69
C PHE A 286 11.26 -3.60 -9.65
N THR A 287 10.83 -3.59 -10.92
CA THR A 287 11.07 -2.47 -11.82
C THR A 287 10.05 -1.37 -11.55
N ILE A 288 10.49 -0.12 -11.70
CA ILE A 288 9.63 1.06 -11.64
C ILE A 288 9.45 1.56 -13.06
N GLU A 289 8.22 1.55 -13.55
CA GLU A 289 7.88 2.06 -14.87
C GLU A 289 6.82 3.14 -14.78
N VAL A 290 6.91 4.13 -15.67
CA VAL A 290 6.02 5.29 -15.69
C VAL A 290 5.55 5.61 -17.10
N THR A 291 4.39 6.26 -17.18
CA THR A 291 3.88 6.88 -18.41
C THR A 291 2.89 8.00 -18.07
N ASP A 292 2.75 8.96 -18.99
CA ASP A 292 1.67 9.95 -18.96
C ASP A 292 0.51 9.57 -19.91
N GLU A 293 0.66 8.49 -20.69
CA GLU A 293 -0.28 8.10 -21.74
C GLU A 293 -1.14 6.92 -21.30
N GLY A 294 -2.42 7.20 -21.05
CA GLY A 294 -3.40 6.18 -20.72
C GLY A 294 -4.82 6.60 -21.08
N ASN A 295 -5.69 5.62 -21.28
CA ASN A 295 -7.10 5.81 -21.51
C ASN A 295 -7.92 4.96 -20.52
N THR A 296 -9.06 5.50 -20.10
CA THR A 296 -10.02 4.81 -19.23
C THR A 296 -11.31 4.57 -20.01
N SER A 297 -11.81 3.35 -19.99
CA SER A 297 -13.08 2.98 -20.62
C SER A 297 -13.88 2.02 -19.77
N GLY A 298 -15.15 1.83 -20.13
CA GLY A 298 -16.07 0.96 -19.41
C GLY A 298 -17.06 1.72 -18.52
N ALA A 299 -17.81 0.96 -17.73
CA ALA A 299 -18.86 1.47 -16.86
C ALA A 299 -18.37 1.50 -15.39
N PRO A 300 -19.06 2.22 -14.49
CA PRO A 300 -18.81 2.11 -13.06
C PRO A 300 -18.74 0.64 -12.61
N PHE A 301 -17.77 0.31 -11.75
CA PHE A 301 -17.50 -1.05 -11.25
C PHE A 301 -16.99 -2.07 -12.28
N ARG A 302 -16.86 -1.70 -13.55
CA ARG A 302 -16.17 -2.45 -14.61
C ARG A 302 -15.35 -1.50 -15.49
N VAL A 303 -14.22 -1.04 -14.95
CA VAL A 303 -13.34 -0.07 -15.59
C VAL A 303 -12.11 -0.77 -16.14
N ARG A 304 -11.80 -0.51 -17.41
CA ARG A 304 -10.59 -0.99 -18.08
C ARG A 304 -9.70 0.21 -18.38
N ARG A 305 -8.41 0.06 -18.08
CA ARG A 305 -7.38 1.05 -18.36
C ARG A 305 -6.33 0.49 -19.30
N THR A 306 -6.05 1.24 -20.36
CA THR A 306 -4.98 0.93 -21.30
C THR A 306 -3.93 2.00 -21.22
N PHE A 307 -2.67 1.60 -21.33
CA PHE A 307 -1.52 2.48 -21.16
C PHE A 307 -0.56 2.24 -22.31
N GLN A 308 0.14 3.30 -22.71
CA GLN A 308 1.10 3.26 -23.80
C GLN A 308 2.45 3.79 -23.34
N ARG A 309 3.50 3.42 -24.07
CA ARG A 309 4.86 3.96 -23.89
C ARG A 309 5.39 3.90 -22.46
N TRP A 310 5.18 2.77 -21.79
CA TRP A 310 5.84 2.52 -20.52
C TRP A 310 7.35 2.69 -20.66
N ARG A 311 7.92 3.48 -19.76
CA ARG A 311 9.36 3.63 -19.63
C ARG A 311 9.78 3.15 -18.25
N ARG A 312 10.67 2.15 -18.21
CA ARG A 312 11.40 1.82 -16.99
C ARG A 312 12.30 2.98 -16.63
N ILE A 313 12.24 3.42 -15.38
CA ILE A 313 13.04 4.54 -14.87
C ILE A 313 13.96 4.16 -13.71
N GLY A 314 13.71 3.01 -13.08
CA GLY A 314 14.43 2.61 -11.88
C GLY A 314 14.02 1.25 -11.35
N THR A 315 14.39 1.00 -10.11
CA THR A 315 14.12 -0.25 -9.39
C THR A 315 13.81 -0.02 -7.91
N MET A 316 13.09 -0.96 -7.34
CA MET A 316 12.88 -1.08 -5.91
C MET A 316 13.38 -2.45 -5.46
N VAL A 317 14.36 -2.49 -4.56
CA VAL A 317 15.02 -3.73 -4.12
C VAL A 317 14.72 -3.95 -2.64
N PHE A 318 14.06 -5.06 -2.30
CA PHE A 318 13.76 -5.44 -0.92
C PHE A 318 14.66 -6.60 -0.49
N ASP A 319 15.47 -6.37 0.53
CA ASP A 319 16.45 -7.33 1.06
C ASP A 319 16.07 -7.87 2.44
N ASN A 320 14.96 -7.40 3.02
CA ASN A 320 14.46 -7.87 4.29
C ASN A 320 12.93 -7.75 4.36
N ALA A 321 12.30 -8.59 5.18
CA ALA A 321 10.85 -8.62 5.33
C ALA A 321 10.40 -9.22 6.66
N ALA A 322 9.16 -8.91 7.04
CA ALA A 322 8.50 -9.49 8.20
C ALA A 322 7.00 -9.68 7.98
N ILE A 323 6.49 -10.82 8.44
CA ILE A 323 5.06 -11.06 8.62
C ILE A 323 4.75 -10.82 10.10
N SER A 324 4.21 -9.64 10.41
CA SER A 324 4.06 -9.18 11.79
C SER A 324 2.71 -8.53 12.06
N TYR A 325 2.31 -8.58 13.33
CA TYR A 325 1.12 -7.88 13.81
C TYR A 325 1.21 -6.38 13.51
N ASN A 326 2.37 -5.77 13.74
CA ASN A 326 2.56 -4.34 13.50
C ASN A 326 2.47 -4.00 12.00
N GLY A 327 2.91 -4.90 11.11
CA GLY A 327 2.72 -4.77 9.67
C GLY A 327 1.24 -4.79 9.23
N ASP A 328 0.37 -5.48 9.98
CA ASP A 328 -1.06 -5.52 9.69
C ASP A 328 -1.82 -4.37 10.36
N HIS A 329 -1.44 -4.03 11.59
CA HIS A 329 -2.24 -3.20 12.50
C HIS A 329 -1.65 -1.84 12.86
N VAL A 330 -0.36 -1.58 12.63
CA VAL A 330 0.30 -0.34 13.11
C VAL A 330 0.83 0.51 11.96
N ILE A 331 1.52 -0.11 11.00
CA ILE A 331 2.08 0.65 9.88
C ILE A 331 0.97 1.30 9.05
N HIS A 332 1.16 2.57 8.69
CA HIS A 332 0.17 3.38 8.02
C HIS A 332 0.71 4.00 6.73
N PHE A 333 -0.12 3.94 5.68
CA PHE A 333 0.15 4.49 4.37
C PHE A 333 -0.98 5.45 4.02
N THR A 334 -0.70 6.74 4.14
CA THR A 334 -1.62 7.81 3.77
C THR A 334 -1.84 7.80 2.27
N HIS A 335 -3.11 7.82 1.86
CA HIS A 335 -3.47 8.03 0.47
C HIS A 335 -3.31 9.52 0.12
N PRO A 336 -2.72 9.84 -1.04
CA PRO A 336 -2.68 11.22 -1.50
C PRO A 336 -4.10 11.72 -1.75
N THR A 337 -4.38 12.94 -1.33
CA THR A 337 -5.61 13.63 -1.73
C THR A 337 -5.59 13.85 -3.23
N TRP A 338 -6.76 13.74 -3.87
CA TRP A 338 -6.87 13.97 -5.30
C TRP A 338 -6.63 15.45 -5.62
N ARG A 339 -5.88 15.71 -6.70
CA ARG A 339 -5.72 17.03 -7.31
C ARG A 339 -6.27 16.98 -8.73
N GLU A 340 -7.06 17.98 -9.14
CA GLU A 340 -7.55 18.06 -10.52
C GLU A 340 -6.38 18.19 -11.52
N ASP A 341 -5.37 18.97 -11.15
CA ASP A 341 -4.03 18.92 -11.73
C ASP A 341 -3.04 18.32 -10.72
N ARG A 342 -2.55 17.11 -11.00
CA ARG A 342 -1.56 16.41 -10.16
C ARG A 342 -0.31 17.25 -9.84
N ASN A 343 0.02 18.22 -10.68
CA ASN A 343 1.20 19.08 -10.52
C ASN A 343 0.91 20.39 -9.78
N ASP A 344 -0.36 20.74 -9.55
CA ASP A 344 -0.74 21.97 -8.87
C ASP A 344 -1.43 21.68 -7.51
N PRO A 345 -0.75 21.92 -6.37
CA PRO A 345 -1.34 21.72 -5.05
C PRO A 345 -2.59 22.57 -4.79
N ALA A 346 -2.79 23.69 -5.49
CA ALA A 346 -3.98 24.54 -5.32
C ALA A 346 -5.26 23.85 -5.84
N THR A 347 -5.13 22.80 -6.64
CA THR A 347 -6.24 22.02 -7.19
C THR A 347 -6.63 20.81 -6.35
N ALA A 348 -6.05 20.68 -5.15
CA ALA A 348 -6.44 19.64 -4.20
C ALA A 348 -7.95 19.74 -3.86
N THR A 349 -8.62 18.61 -3.84
CA THR A 349 -10.07 18.55 -3.58
C THR A 349 -10.41 18.23 -2.13
N ARG A 350 -9.38 17.93 -1.33
CA ARG A 350 -9.46 17.78 0.11
C ARG A 350 -8.26 18.45 0.78
N ILE A 351 -8.52 19.29 1.78
CA ILE A 351 -7.53 20.03 2.58
C ILE A 351 -7.92 19.92 4.05
N ASP A 352 -6.98 19.54 4.91
CA ASP A 352 -7.15 19.46 6.38
C ASP A 352 -8.45 18.75 6.82
N GLY A 353 -8.73 17.58 6.22
CA GLY A 353 -9.91 16.79 6.55
C GLY A 353 -11.23 17.31 5.96
N THR A 354 -11.19 18.36 5.14
CA THR A 354 -12.39 18.97 4.54
C THR A 354 -12.35 18.84 3.02
N LYS A 355 -13.45 18.40 2.41
CA LYS A 355 -13.61 18.42 0.95
C LYS A 355 -13.88 19.86 0.52
N VAL A 356 -13.05 20.40 -0.37
CA VAL A 356 -13.07 21.82 -0.78
C VAL A 356 -13.51 22.02 -2.23
N ARG A 357 -13.61 20.95 -3.02
CA ARG A 357 -14.08 20.94 -4.41
C ARG A 357 -14.98 19.74 -4.69
#